data_AF-A0A1I9GBS1-F1
#
_entry.id   AF-A0A1I9GBS1-F1
#
_cell.length_a   1.000
_cell.length_b   1.000
_cell.length_c   1.000
_cell.angle_alpha   90.00
_cell.angle_beta   90.00
_cell.angle_gamma   90.00
#
_symmetry.space_group_name_H-M   'P 1'
#
loop_
_entity.id
_entity.type
_entity.pdbx_description
1 polymer ?
#
loop_
_entity_poly.entity_id
_entity_poly.type
_entity_poly.pdbx_seq_one_letter_code
_entity_poly.pdbx_strand_id
1 'polypeptide(L)'
;YLERMAKAMVLQSHTSEKIPPLTFKDKDKPDSVRSSNIIAAKAVADAIRTSLGPKGMDKMIETGKGEVTITNDGATILKQMSVIHPAAKMVKLLYKLLENLQNAIVSSFIP
;
A
#
# COMPACT_ATOMS: atom_id res chain seq x y z
N TYR A 1 50.03 31.46 -8.30
CA TYR A 1 48.82 31.46 -7.46
C TYR A 1 47.56 31.18 -8.27
N LEU A 2 47.32 31.86 -9.40
CA LEU A 2 46.16 31.60 -10.28
C LEU A 2 46.04 30.15 -10.78
N GLU A 3 47.13 29.52 -11.23
CA GLU A 3 47.05 28.12 -11.71
C GLU A 3 46.75 27.12 -10.58
N ARG A 4 47.21 27.38 -9.35
CA ARG A 4 46.88 26.55 -8.19
C ARG A 4 45.40 26.68 -7.81
N MET A 5 44.80 27.85 -8.03
CA MET A 5 43.36 28.10 -7.84
C MET A 5 42.52 27.44 -8.93
N ALA A 6 42.96 27.51 -10.20
CA ALA A 6 42.30 26.83 -11.31
C ALA A 6 42.31 25.30 -11.11
N LYS A 7 43.42 24.73 -10.63
CA LYS A 7 43.53 23.29 -10.36
C LYS A 7 42.71 22.83 -9.16
N ALA A 8 42.50 23.68 -8.16
CA ALA A 8 41.60 23.40 -7.03
C ALA A 8 40.12 23.47 -7.43
N MET A 9 39.76 24.40 -8.36
CA MET A 9 38.40 24.54 -8.88
C MET A 9 38.02 23.40 -9.83
N VAL A 10 38.95 22.92 -10.67
CA VAL A 10 38.75 21.76 -11.56
C VAL A 10 38.68 20.44 -10.78
N LEU A 11 39.21 20.37 -9.56
CA LEU A 11 39.13 19.16 -8.73
C LEU A 11 37.77 18.96 -8.04
N GLN A 12 36.84 19.92 -8.14
CA GLN A 12 35.50 19.81 -7.53
C GLN A 12 34.39 19.37 -8.50
N SER A 13 34.67 19.16 -9.80
CA SER A 13 33.64 18.83 -10.80
C SER A 13 33.46 17.32 -11.07
N HIS A 14 34.07 16.44 -10.28
CA HIS A 14 33.85 14.99 -10.36
C HIS A 14 33.61 14.34 -9.00
N THR A 15 32.81 14.97 -8.13
CA THR A 15 31.87 14.16 -7.34
C THR A 15 30.66 13.97 -8.22
N SER A 16 30.73 12.97 -9.10
CA SER A 16 29.52 12.25 -9.47
C SER A 16 28.85 11.94 -8.14
N GLU A 17 27.76 12.62 -7.81
CA GLU A 17 26.76 12.03 -6.93
C GLU A 17 26.56 10.64 -7.51
N LYS A 18 27.17 9.64 -6.87
CA LYS A 18 26.70 8.29 -7.02
C LYS A 18 25.30 8.39 -6.49
N ILE A 19 24.34 8.59 -7.38
CA ILE A 19 22.97 8.18 -7.16
C ILE A 19 23.18 6.77 -6.59
N PRO A 20 22.91 6.54 -5.29
CA PRO A 20 23.10 5.23 -4.73
C PRO A 20 22.36 4.33 -5.70
N PRO A 21 23.00 3.27 -6.24
CA PRO A 21 22.29 2.40 -7.14
C PRO A 21 21.01 2.06 -6.37
N LEU A 22 19.85 2.23 -7.02
CA LEU A 22 18.56 1.81 -6.47
C LEU A 22 18.61 0.27 -6.40
N THR A 23 19.54 -0.27 -5.62
CA THR A 23 19.59 -1.65 -5.22
C THR A 23 18.45 -1.77 -4.25
N PHE A 24 17.29 -2.04 -4.81
CA PHE A 24 16.16 -2.57 -4.08
C PHE A 24 16.70 -3.80 -3.36
N LYS A 25 16.98 -3.64 -2.07
CA LYS A 25 17.74 -4.60 -1.27
C LYS A 25 16.80 -5.65 -0.69
N ASP A 26 15.84 -6.09 -1.48
CA ASP A 26 14.97 -7.20 -1.12
C ASP A 26 15.59 -8.47 -1.69
N LYS A 27 16.80 -8.80 -1.24
CA LYS A 27 17.37 -10.15 -1.39
C LYS A 27 16.86 -11.04 -0.25
N ASP A 28 15.56 -11.00 -0.03
CA ASP A 28 14.91 -11.98 0.81
C ASP A 28 14.97 -13.33 0.07
N LYS A 29 15.21 -14.42 0.83
CA LYS A 29 15.11 -15.77 0.26
C LYS A 29 13.73 -15.89 -0.40
N PRO A 30 13.61 -16.56 -1.56
CA PRO A 30 12.33 -16.66 -2.27
C PRO A 30 11.21 -17.21 -1.37
N ASP A 31 11.55 -18.05 -0.40
CA ASP A 31 10.62 -18.56 0.59
C ASP A 31 10.15 -17.49 1.59
N SER A 32 11.03 -16.60 2.07
CA SER A 32 10.64 -15.56 3.03
C SER A 32 9.74 -14.50 2.38
N VAL A 33 9.93 -14.17 1.10
CA VAL A 33 9.03 -13.28 0.34
C VAL A 33 7.63 -13.89 0.19
N ARG A 34 7.55 -15.20 -0.05
CA ARG A 34 6.25 -15.89 -0.11
C ARG A 34 5.56 -15.87 1.24
N SER A 35 6.29 -16.17 2.32
CA SER A 35 5.76 -16.12 3.67
C SER A 35 5.28 -14.73 4.06
N SER A 36 6.04 -13.67 3.75
CA SER A 36 5.64 -12.30 4.07
C SER A 36 4.36 -11.88 3.32
N ASN A 37 4.26 -12.22 2.03
CA ASN A 37 3.06 -11.98 1.23
C ASN A 37 1.82 -12.66 1.84
N ILE A 38 1.95 -13.93 2.25
CA ILE A 38 0.85 -14.70 2.87
C ILE A 38 0.45 -14.07 4.21
N ILE A 39 1.43 -13.74 5.06
CA ILE A 39 1.16 -13.14 6.38
C ILE A 39 0.44 -11.79 6.22
N ALA A 40 0.89 -10.94 5.30
CA ALA A 40 0.28 -9.65 5.05
C ALA A 40 -1.17 -9.76 4.54
N ALA A 41 -1.42 -10.67 3.59
CA ALA A 41 -2.77 -10.91 3.09
C ALA A 41 -3.68 -11.50 4.19
N LYS A 42 -3.14 -12.41 5.01
CA LYS A 42 -3.87 -13.03 6.12
C LYS A 42 -4.22 -12.01 7.20
N ALA A 43 -3.31 -11.09 7.53
CA ALA A 43 -3.58 -10.02 8.49
C ALA A 43 -4.78 -9.14 8.07
N VAL A 44 -4.89 -8.81 6.78
CA VAL A 44 -6.06 -8.10 6.24
C VAL A 44 -7.33 -8.93 6.37
N ALA A 45 -7.27 -10.22 6.04
CA ALA A 45 -8.41 -11.12 6.16
C ALA A 45 -8.87 -11.26 7.62
N ASP A 46 -7.94 -11.42 8.56
CA ASP A 46 -8.22 -11.58 9.98
C ASP A 46 -8.87 -10.31 10.58
N ALA A 47 -8.46 -9.12 10.12
CA ALA A 47 -9.07 -7.85 10.52
C ALA A 47 -10.57 -7.80 10.16
N ILE A 48 -10.93 -8.21 8.95
CA ILE A 48 -12.32 -8.21 8.45
C ILE A 48 -13.11 -9.38 9.00
N ARG A 49 -12.47 -10.52 9.25
CA ARG A 49 -13.13 -11.76 9.69
C ARG A 49 -13.98 -11.56 10.94
N THR A 50 -13.54 -10.71 11.85
CA THR A 50 -14.26 -10.41 13.10
C THR A 50 -15.53 -9.58 12.91
N SER A 51 -15.75 -9.03 11.73
CA SER A 51 -16.94 -8.25 11.33
C SER A 51 -17.93 -9.09 10.50
N LEU A 52 -17.61 -10.36 10.20
CA LEU A 52 -18.48 -11.22 9.41
C LEU A 52 -19.54 -11.91 10.28
N GLY A 53 -20.79 -11.87 9.83
CA GLY A 53 -21.92 -12.60 10.41
C GLY A 53 -22.82 -11.77 11.36
N PRO A 54 -23.94 -12.35 11.82
CA PRO A 54 -24.93 -11.65 12.65
C PRO A 54 -24.43 -11.30 14.06
N LYS A 55 -23.29 -11.87 14.48
CA LYS A 55 -22.57 -11.51 15.72
C LYS A 55 -21.20 -10.87 15.41
N GLY A 56 -21.03 -10.34 14.21
CA GLY A 56 -19.83 -9.59 13.83
C GLY A 56 -19.69 -8.34 14.71
N MET A 57 -18.45 -7.95 14.98
CA MET A 57 -18.14 -6.73 15.72
C MET A 57 -17.92 -5.56 14.75
N ASP A 58 -18.53 -4.44 15.07
CA ASP A 58 -18.30 -3.19 14.36
C ASP A 58 -16.84 -2.73 14.51
N LYS A 59 -16.33 -2.10 13.46
CA LYS A 59 -15.04 -1.41 13.47
C LYS A 59 -15.27 0.08 13.48
N MET A 60 -14.70 0.73 14.49
CA MET A 60 -14.52 2.17 14.49
C MET A 60 -13.22 2.49 13.74
N ILE A 61 -13.34 3.25 12.67
CA ILE A 61 -12.23 3.68 11.82
C ILE A 61 -12.16 5.19 11.87
N GLU A 62 -11.02 5.71 12.27
CA GLU A 62 -10.72 7.14 12.18
C GLU A 62 -9.84 7.40 10.96
N THR A 63 -10.28 8.29 10.09
CA THR A 63 -9.48 8.73 8.94
C THR A 63 -8.50 9.81 9.38
N GLY A 64 -7.42 10.04 8.62
CA GLY A 64 -6.44 11.09 8.92
C GLY A 64 -6.99 12.53 8.88
N LYS A 65 -8.27 12.72 8.51
CA LYS A 65 -8.99 14.00 8.56
C LYS A 65 -9.81 14.18 9.86
N GLY A 66 -9.79 13.19 10.76
CA GLY A 66 -10.59 13.18 11.99
C GLY A 66 -12.04 12.72 11.79
N GLU A 67 -12.40 12.24 10.60
CA GLU A 67 -13.71 11.62 10.36
C GLU A 67 -13.73 10.21 10.94
N VAL A 68 -14.68 9.94 11.84
CA VAL A 68 -14.88 8.63 12.47
C VAL A 68 -16.06 7.93 11.81
N THR A 69 -15.83 6.73 11.28
CA THR A 69 -16.86 5.86 10.71
C THR A 69 -16.91 4.56 11.52
N ILE A 70 -18.10 4.20 12.01
CA ILE A 70 -18.34 2.91 12.67
C ILE A 70 -19.10 2.03 11.67
N THR A 71 -18.54 0.87 11.32
CA THR A 71 -19.15 -0.02 10.34
C THR A 71 -18.78 -1.48 10.55
N ASN A 72 -19.72 -2.36 10.20
CA ASN A 72 -19.49 -3.80 10.11
C ASN A 72 -19.20 -4.28 8.67
N ASP A 73 -19.36 -3.39 7.70
CA ASP A 73 -19.22 -3.75 6.29
C ASP A 73 -17.74 -3.85 5.89
N GLY A 74 -17.34 -5.05 5.50
CA GLY A 74 -15.98 -5.34 5.02
C GLY A 74 -15.54 -4.47 3.85
N ALA A 75 -16.47 -4.02 2.99
CA ALA A 75 -16.18 -3.13 1.88
C ALA A 75 -15.65 -1.78 2.37
N THR A 76 -16.42 -1.18 3.28
CA THR A 76 -16.13 0.13 3.84
C THR A 76 -14.87 0.07 4.70
N ILE A 77 -14.69 -1.01 5.47
CA ILE A 77 -13.46 -1.27 6.23
C ILE A 77 -12.25 -1.30 5.30
N LEU A 78 -12.29 -2.11 4.23
CA LEU A 78 -11.20 -2.19 3.25
C LEU A 78 -10.92 -0.86 2.56
N LYS A 79 -11.96 -0.08 2.25
CA LYS A 79 -11.84 1.22 1.58
C LYS A 79 -11.09 2.23 2.44
N GLN A 80 -11.42 2.34 3.72
CA GLN A 80 -10.81 3.29 4.64
C GLN A 80 -9.47 2.80 5.23
N MET A 81 -9.22 1.49 5.25
CA MET A 81 -7.96 0.93 5.75
C MET A 81 -6.75 1.34 4.90
N SER A 82 -5.70 1.85 5.56
CA SER A 82 -4.41 2.13 4.95
C SER A 82 -3.52 0.89 4.98
N VAL A 83 -3.11 0.40 3.81
CA VAL A 83 -2.31 -0.83 3.67
C VAL A 83 -1.00 -0.49 2.96
N ILE A 84 0.12 -0.77 3.63
CA ILE A 84 1.47 -0.48 3.12
C ILE A 84 2.01 -1.66 2.30
N HIS A 85 1.75 -2.90 2.73
CA HIS A 85 2.32 -4.09 2.12
C HIS A 85 1.75 -4.36 0.70
N PRO A 86 2.59 -4.58 -0.34
CA PRO A 86 2.12 -4.74 -1.73
C PRO A 86 1.09 -5.86 -1.91
N ALA A 87 1.34 -7.05 -1.36
CA ALA A 87 0.42 -8.18 -1.44
C ALA A 87 -0.96 -7.87 -0.84
N ALA A 88 -1.00 -7.17 0.29
CA ALA A 88 -2.25 -6.79 0.95
C ALA A 88 -2.98 -5.67 0.19
N LYS A 89 -2.24 -4.76 -0.46
CA LYS A 89 -2.82 -3.73 -1.35
C LYS A 89 -3.51 -4.35 -2.56
N MET A 90 -2.97 -5.45 -3.12
CA MET A 90 -3.60 -6.18 -4.22
C MET A 90 -4.96 -6.76 -3.82
N VAL A 91 -5.10 -7.29 -2.59
CA VAL A 91 -6.38 -7.79 -2.08
C VAL A 91 -7.43 -6.68 -2.02
N LYS A 92 -7.06 -5.51 -1.48
CA LYS A 92 -7.93 -4.32 -1.46
C LYS A 92 -8.33 -3.88 -2.88
N LEU A 93 -7.38 -3.89 -3.82
CA LEU A 93 -7.63 -3.48 -5.20
C LEU A 93 -8.60 -4.43 -5.92
N LEU A 94 -8.45 -5.74 -5.71
CA LEU A 94 -9.35 -6.74 -6.27
C LEU A 94 -10.79 -6.51 -5.81
N TYR A 95 -10.97 -6.26 -4.51
CA TYR A 95 -12.28 -5.91 -3.96
C TYR A 95 -12.87 -4.68 -4.64
N LYS A 96 -12.06 -3.63 -4.82
CA LYS A 96 -12.51 -2.40 -5.47
C LYS A 96 -12.93 -2.62 -6.93
N LEU A 97 -12.26 -3.52 -7.65
CA LEU A 97 -12.61 -3.88 -9.02
C LEU A 97 -14.00 -4.55 -9.09
N LEU A 98 -14.30 -5.47 -8.15
CA LEU A 98 -15.59 -6.15 -8.09
C LEU A 98 -16.75 -5.18 -7.81
N GLU A 99 -16.55 -4.24 -6.88
CA GLU A 99 -17.52 -3.17 -6.58
C GLU A 99 -17.80 -2.31 -7.83
N ASN A 100 -16.75 -1.93 -8.56
CA ASN A 100 -16.89 -1.13 -9.77
C ASN A 100 -17.65 -1.89 -10.87
N LEU A 101 -17.41 -3.19 -11.02
CA LEU A 101 -18.12 -4.03 -11.99
C LEU A 101 -19.62 -4.13 -11.64
N GLN A 102 -19.95 -4.36 -10.37
CA GLN A 102 -21.35 -4.36 -9.93
C GLN A 102 -22.03 -3.02 -10.21
N ASN A 103 -21.38 -1.91 -9.87
CA ASN A 103 -21.93 -0.57 -10.10
C ASN A 103 -22.14 -0.27 -11.60
N ALA A 104 -21.21 -0.68 -12.46
CA ALA A 104 -21.32 -0.51 -13.90
C ALA A 104 -22.48 -1.33 -14.51
N ILE A 105 -22.68 -2.56 -14.03
CA ILE A 105 -23.80 -3.39 -14.48
C ILE A 105 -25.12 -2.75 -14.08
N VAL A 106 -25.25 -2.28 -12.83
CA VAL A 106 -26.47 -1.63 -12.34
C VAL A 106 -26.77 -0.35 -13.11
N SER A 107 -25.77 0.49 -13.42
CA SER A 107 -25.99 1.72 -14.19
C SER A 107 -26.32 1.47 -15.67
N SER A 108 -25.97 0.30 -16.21
CA SER A 108 -26.35 -0.09 -17.58
C SER A 108 -27.79 -0.61 -17.67
N PHE A 109 -28.36 -1.06 -16.55
CA PHE A 109 -29.69 -1.67 -16.49
C PHE A 109 -30.78 -0.73 -15.97
N ILE A 110 -30.41 0.35 -15.29
CA ILE A 110 -31.33 1.41 -14.86
C ILE A 110 -31.13 2.60 -15.83
N PRO A 111 -32.13 2.95 -16.64
CA PRO A 111 -32.04 4.05 -17.61
C PRO A 111 -31.90 5.43 -16.96
#